data_AF-A0A2V2UC24-F1
#
_entry.id   AF-A0A2V2UC24-F1
#
_cell.length_a   1.000
_cell.length_b   1.000
_cell.length_c   1.000
_cell.angle_alpha   90.00
_cell.angle_beta   90.00
_cell.angle_gamma   90.00
#
_symmetry.space_group_name_H-M   'P 1'
#
loop_
_entity.id
_entity.type
_entity.pdbx_description
1 polymer ?
#
loop_
_entity_poly.entity_id
_entity_poly.type
_entity_poly.pdbx_seq_one_letter_code
_entity_poly.pdbx_strand_id
1 'polypeptide(L)'
;MRNCNIATLTLKQRIVTVKNFFEYCDIDISPRRFKLKVKLPKVVRKKKEALSKEDIVEILNICDNIRLRTYLILLAATGMRAVEALSIRIKDIDFDSNPAKLFVRGEYTKTKVDRIIFLTEEVNQQLKSLLDYKHRTRRVCHQDKQEGKTITEYRRPDKKDTDLVFAVYQNRNTPNPDCLYDDLSKSFAKTLDRSGKGDREDSNPRRRQISLHSFRRFVKTTISDLGYADFSEWFIGHSGSTYWTKKDSEKAEIFLKIEPYLTFLNVHQLERQGADIQTKVEELEQLNQSMRDRDKMKDDAIAHLSDQLIELTTRLDSIERRQQ
;
A
#
# COMPACT_ATOMS: atom_id res chain seq x y z
N MET A 1 -36.83 21.51 -11.75
CA MET A 1 -35.80 21.95 -10.78
C MET A 1 -34.42 21.81 -11.41
N ARG A 2 -34.02 22.81 -12.20
CA ARG A 2 -32.67 22.94 -12.78
C ARG A 2 -31.78 23.67 -11.77
N ASN A 3 -30.49 23.35 -11.76
CA ASN A 3 -29.39 24.02 -11.04
C ASN A 3 -29.35 23.89 -9.51
N CYS A 4 -28.96 22.71 -9.03
CA CYS A 4 -28.11 22.65 -7.83
C CYS A 4 -26.76 22.04 -8.25
N ASN A 5 -25.69 22.82 -8.21
CA ASN A 5 -24.29 22.39 -8.42
C ASN A 5 -23.78 21.44 -7.30
N ILE A 6 -24.66 20.65 -6.70
CA ILE A 6 -24.38 19.80 -5.55
C ILE A 6 -24.35 18.35 -6.03
N ALA A 7 -23.24 17.67 -5.77
CA ALA A 7 -23.12 16.24 -6.08
C ALA A 7 -24.21 15.43 -5.37
N THR A 8 -24.78 14.43 -6.03
CA THR A 8 -25.88 13.59 -5.50
C THR A 8 -25.55 12.98 -4.13
N LEU A 9 -24.29 12.59 -3.92
CA LEU A 9 -23.84 12.06 -2.62
C LEU A 9 -23.91 13.13 -1.52
N THR A 10 -23.47 14.36 -1.83
CA THR A 10 -23.54 15.51 -0.91
C THR A 10 -24.99 15.87 -0.60
N LEU A 11 -25.88 15.84 -1.60
CA LEU A 11 -27.31 16.03 -1.37
C LEU A 11 -27.87 14.98 -0.40
N LYS A 12 -27.55 13.70 -0.61
CA LYS A 12 -27.97 12.61 0.28
C LYS A 12 -27.46 12.82 1.71
N GLN A 13 -26.19 13.22 1.87
CA GLN A 13 -25.61 13.52 3.18
C GLN A 13 -26.32 14.68 3.88
N ARG A 14 -26.56 15.81 3.16
CA ARG A 14 -27.29 16.95 3.71
C ARG A 14 -28.68 16.57 4.21
N ILE A 15 -29.38 15.71 3.48
CA ILE A 15 -30.71 15.23 3.86
C ILE A 15 -30.65 14.36 5.12
N VAL A 16 -29.64 13.50 5.25
CA VAL A 16 -29.41 12.74 6.49
C VAL A 16 -29.13 13.70 7.66
N THR A 17 -28.29 14.71 7.46
CA THR A 17 -28.02 15.72 8.49
C THR A 17 -29.28 16.46 8.92
N VAL A 18 -30.11 16.91 7.98
CA VAL A 18 -31.39 17.58 8.28
C VAL A 18 -32.35 16.65 9.00
N LYS A 19 -32.42 15.38 8.60
CA LYS A 19 -33.26 14.39 9.30
C LYS A 19 -32.83 14.26 10.76
N ASN A 20 -31.53 14.07 10.99
CA ASN A 20 -30.97 13.93 12.34
C ASN A 20 -31.18 15.21 13.16
N PHE A 21 -31.11 16.39 12.54
CA PHE A 21 -31.38 17.65 13.21
C PHE A 21 -32.85 17.77 13.66
N PHE A 22 -33.81 17.41 12.81
CA PHE A 22 -35.22 17.40 13.20
C PHE A 22 -35.51 16.37 14.29
N GLU A 23 -34.92 15.18 14.19
CA GLU A 23 -35.02 14.14 15.22
C GLU A 23 -34.43 14.61 16.56
N TYR A 24 -33.33 15.39 16.52
CA TYR A 24 -32.77 16.06 17.71
C TYR A 24 -33.68 17.16 18.28
N CYS A 25 -34.50 17.81 17.45
CA CYS A 25 -35.49 18.80 17.88
C CYS A 25 -36.84 18.17 18.27
N ASP A 26 -36.88 16.85 18.51
CA ASP A 26 -38.10 16.08 18.81
C ASP A 26 -39.20 16.18 17.73
N ILE A 27 -38.79 16.46 16.49
CA ILE A 27 -39.68 16.46 15.31
C ILE A 27 -39.56 15.10 14.62
N ASP A 28 -40.54 14.24 14.87
CA ASP A 28 -40.58 12.90 14.30
C ASP A 28 -40.82 12.89 12.79
N ILE A 29 -39.85 12.34 12.06
CA ILE A 29 -39.96 12.12 10.62
C ILE A 29 -40.24 10.64 10.36
N SER A 30 -41.51 10.31 10.14
CA SER A 30 -41.93 8.97 9.74
C SER A 30 -41.16 8.50 8.48
N PRO A 31 -40.35 7.42 8.56
CA PRO A 31 -39.56 6.93 7.42
C PRO A 31 -40.43 6.54 6.22
N ARG A 32 -41.62 5.99 6.48
CA ARG A 32 -42.59 5.62 5.44
C ARG A 32 -43.09 6.84 4.68
N ARG A 33 -43.54 7.89 5.39
CA ARG A 33 -44.02 9.14 4.76
C ARG A 33 -42.89 9.83 4.01
N PHE A 34 -41.68 9.85 4.57
CA PHE A 34 -40.51 10.42 3.94
C PHE A 34 -40.16 9.73 2.61
N LYS A 35 -40.11 8.40 2.57
CA LYS A 35 -39.81 7.63 1.35
C LYS A 35 -40.86 7.80 0.24
N LEU A 36 -42.11 8.08 0.62
CA LEU A 36 -43.19 8.39 -0.33
C LEU A 36 -43.03 9.79 -0.91
N LYS A 37 -42.75 10.79 -0.07
CA LYS A 37 -42.71 12.21 -0.46
C LYS A 37 -41.38 12.67 -1.05
N VAL A 38 -40.26 12.06 -0.64
CA VAL A 38 -38.91 12.47 -1.04
C VAL A 38 -38.27 11.39 -1.88
N LYS A 39 -38.03 11.68 -3.16
CA LYS A 39 -37.28 10.83 -4.08
C LYS A 39 -35.90 11.42 -4.31
N LEU A 40 -34.86 10.65 -3.98
CA LEU A 40 -33.47 11.05 -4.18
C LEU A 40 -32.91 10.47 -5.48
N PRO A 41 -32.06 11.22 -6.21
CA PRO A 41 -31.39 10.67 -7.36
C PRO A 41 -30.45 9.52 -6.93
N LYS A 42 -30.31 8.51 -7.78
CA LYS A 42 -29.33 7.45 -7.55
C LYS A 42 -27.92 8.02 -7.71
N VAL A 43 -27.04 7.72 -6.76
CA VAL A 43 -25.62 8.08 -6.86
C VAL A 43 -24.96 7.13 -7.85
N VAL A 44 -24.59 7.62 -9.02
CA VAL A 44 -23.76 6.87 -9.97
C VAL A 44 -22.33 6.85 -9.45
N ARG A 45 -21.80 5.66 -9.17
CA ARG A 45 -20.41 5.46 -8.76
C ARG A 45 -19.61 4.99 -9.96
N LYS A 46 -18.62 5.78 -10.38
CA LYS A 46 -17.66 5.37 -11.40
C LYS A 46 -16.66 4.40 -10.79
N LYS A 47 -16.32 3.35 -11.53
CA LYS A 47 -15.16 2.49 -11.22
C LYS A 47 -13.91 3.34 -11.36
N LYS A 48 -12.94 3.10 -10.48
CA LYS A 48 -11.64 3.77 -10.53
C LYS A 48 -10.56 2.71 -10.49
N GLU A 49 -9.57 2.86 -11.36
CA GLU A 49 -8.48 1.90 -11.51
C GLU A 49 -7.34 2.19 -10.52
N ALA A 50 -6.56 1.17 -10.19
CA ALA A 50 -5.32 1.33 -9.44
C ALA A 50 -4.27 2.01 -10.34
N LEU A 51 -3.28 2.67 -9.72
CA LEU A 51 -2.10 3.12 -10.46
C LEU A 51 -1.31 1.90 -10.92
N SER A 52 -0.57 2.02 -12.03
CA SER A 52 0.46 1.03 -12.36
C SER A 52 1.71 1.27 -11.52
N LYS A 53 2.61 0.28 -11.47
CA LYS A 53 3.90 0.45 -10.79
C LYS A 53 4.76 1.48 -11.52
N GLU A 54 4.68 1.50 -12.84
CA GLU A 54 5.39 2.41 -13.74
C GLU A 54 4.95 3.86 -13.52
N ASP A 55 3.65 4.11 -13.37
CA ASP A 55 3.11 5.44 -13.06
C ASP A 55 3.68 5.97 -11.74
N ILE A 56 3.78 5.10 -10.72
CA ILE A 56 4.33 5.47 -9.42
C ILE A 56 5.82 5.82 -9.56
N VAL A 57 6.59 5.00 -10.26
CA VAL A 57 8.03 5.25 -10.49
C VAL A 57 8.24 6.57 -11.21
N GLU A 58 7.47 6.86 -12.26
CA GLU A 58 7.55 8.11 -13.00
C GLU A 58 7.23 9.33 -12.12
N ILE A 59 6.14 9.25 -11.34
CA ILE A 59 5.76 10.30 -10.38
C ILE A 59 6.88 10.53 -9.35
N LEU A 60 7.47 9.46 -8.82
CA LEU A 60 8.54 9.55 -7.83
C LEU A 60 9.80 10.19 -8.44
N ASN A 61 10.16 9.84 -9.67
CA ASN A 61 11.34 10.38 -10.36
C ASN A 61 11.23 11.88 -10.66
N ILE A 62 10.02 12.40 -10.88
CA ILE A 62 9.76 13.84 -11.09
C ILE A 62 9.73 14.62 -9.76
N CYS A 63 9.64 13.94 -8.61
CA CYS A 63 9.66 14.59 -7.31
C CYS A 63 11.07 15.05 -6.90
N ASP A 64 11.35 16.35 -7.07
CA ASP A 64 12.61 16.98 -6.63
C ASP A 64 12.68 17.16 -5.10
N ASN A 65 11.54 17.29 -4.43
CA ASN A 65 11.49 17.56 -3.01
C ASN A 65 11.56 16.25 -2.21
N ILE A 66 12.67 16.03 -1.49
CA ILE A 66 12.89 14.84 -0.65
C ILE A 66 11.69 14.55 0.28
N ARG A 67 11.10 15.58 0.91
CA ARG A 67 9.96 15.41 1.81
C ARG A 67 8.73 14.87 1.08
N LEU A 68 8.43 15.42 -0.11
CA LEU A 68 7.31 14.94 -0.92
C LEU A 68 7.59 13.52 -1.45
N ARG A 69 8.80 13.30 -1.98
CA ARG A 69 9.22 12.00 -2.51
C ARG A 69 9.13 10.90 -1.44
N THR A 70 9.69 11.12 -0.25
CA THR A 70 9.62 10.20 0.90
C THR A 70 8.17 9.98 1.37
N TYR A 71 7.31 11.01 1.29
CA TYR A 71 5.90 10.86 1.64
C TYR A 71 5.14 9.99 0.63
N LEU A 72 5.37 10.19 -0.66
CA LEU A 72 4.71 9.41 -1.71
C LEU A 72 5.17 7.95 -1.71
N ILE A 73 6.48 7.69 -1.56
CA ILE A 73 6.99 6.31 -1.48
C ILE A 73 6.46 5.59 -0.23
N LEU A 74 6.34 6.29 0.90
CA LEU A 74 5.69 5.73 2.10
C LEU A 74 4.24 5.34 1.81
N LEU A 75 3.45 6.20 1.15
CA LEU A 75 2.07 5.87 0.78
C LEU A 75 1.99 4.72 -0.23
N ALA A 76 2.91 4.68 -1.20
CA ALA A 76 2.99 3.66 -2.24
C ALA A 76 3.40 2.29 -1.71
N ALA A 77 4.18 2.24 -0.62
CA ALA A 77 4.59 0.99 0.02
C ALA A 77 3.64 0.52 1.13
N THR A 78 2.97 1.44 1.84
CA THR A 78 2.16 1.08 3.03
C THR A 78 0.66 1.17 2.81
N GLY A 79 0.21 1.93 1.82
CA GLY A 79 -1.20 2.18 1.57
C GLY A 79 -1.91 2.92 2.71
N MET A 80 -1.17 3.58 3.61
CA MET A 80 -1.75 4.37 4.70
C MET A 80 -2.71 5.45 4.21
N ARG A 81 -3.64 5.89 5.07
CA ARG A 81 -4.39 7.12 4.77
C ARG A 81 -3.42 8.29 4.85
N ALA A 82 -3.60 9.26 3.96
CA ALA A 82 -2.69 10.41 3.82
C ALA A 82 -2.36 11.10 5.17
N VAL A 83 -3.38 11.46 5.95
CA VAL A 83 -3.19 12.13 7.24
C VAL A 83 -2.61 11.20 8.31
N GLU A 84 -2.92 9.89 8.28
CA GLU A 84 -2.30 8.89 9.18
C GLU A 84 -0.79 8.82 8.95
N ALA A 85 -0.33 8.90 7.70
CA ALA A 85 1.10 8.90 7.39
C ALA A 85 1.80 10.19 7.82
N LEU A 86 1.09 11.32 7.81
CA LEU A 86 1.62 12.62 8.24
C LEU A 86 1.61 12.80 9.75
N SER A 87 0.87 11.99 10.49
CA SER A 87 0.86 12.02 11.95
C SER A 87 1.96 11.19 12.60
N ILE A 88 2.80 10.50 11.82
CA ILE A 88 3.89 9.67 12.33
C ILE A 88 4.98 10.52 12.97
N ARG A 89 5.37 10.13 14.19
CA ARG A 89 6.49 10.71 14.93
C ARG A 89 7.73 9.84 14.79
N ILE A 90 8.89 10.41 15.11
CA ILE A 90 10.17 9.69 15.06
C ILE A 90 10.12 8.42 15.93
N LYS A 91 9.56 8.49 17.14
CA LYS A 91 9.42 7.34 18.05
C LYS A 91 8.41 6.28 17.63
N ASP A 92 7.57 6.60 16.66
CA ASP A 92 6.58 5.65 16.17
C ASP A 92 7.23 4.69 15.14
N ILE A 93 8.53 4.85 14.81
CA ILE A 93 9.26 4.04 13.83
C ILE A 93 10.37 3.25 14.54
N ASP A 94 10.39 1.94 14.29
CA ASP A 94 11.47 1.03 14.62
C ASP A 94 12.30 0.77 13.36
N PHE A 95 13.46 1.43 13.29
CA PHE A 95 14.37 1.40 12.14
C PHE A 95 15.30 0.18 12.13
N ASP A 96 15.38 -0.56 13.25
CA ASP A 96 16.37 -1.60 13.49
C ASP A 96 15.78 -3.01 13.36
N SER A 97 14.46 -3.15 13.45
CA SER A 97 13.79 -4.43 13.18
C SER A 97 13.89 -4.83 11.71
N ASN A 98 13.85 -6.15 11.45
CA ASN A 98 13.78 -6.71 10.10
C ASN A 98 12.50 -7.56 9.93
N PRO A 99 11.52 -7.13 9.11
CA PRO A 99 11.44 -5.84 8.41
C PRO A 99 11.23 -4.67 9.39
N ALA A 100 11.58 -3.45 8.96
CA ALA A 100 11.39 -2.24 9.77
C ALA A 100 9.89 -2.03 10.05
N LYS A 101 9.56 -1.49 11.23
CA LYS A 101 8.17 -1.36 11.70
C LYS A 101 7.78 0.10 11.92
N LEU A 102 6.52 0.39 11.65
CA LEU A 102 5.90 1.69 11.87
C LEU A 102 4.60 1.51 12.63
N PHE A 103 4.49 2.19 13.77
CA PHE A 103 3.32 2.15 14.63
C PHE A 103 2.33 3.27 14.25
N VAL A 104 1.15 2.87 13.79
CA VAL A 104 0.06 3.79 13.46
C VAL A 104 -0.89 3.89 14.64
N ARG A 105 -0.96 5.09 15.21
CA ARG A 105 -1.83 5.40 16.35
C ARG A 105 -3.29 5.50 15.93
N GLY A 106 -4.13 4.76 16.64
CA GLY A 106 -5.57 4.64 16.45
C GLY A 106 -6.30 5.97 16.51
N GLU A 107 -5.80 6.93 17.30
CA GLU A 107 -6.37 8.28 17.41
C GLU A 107 -6.50 9.00 16.05
N TYR A 108 -5.56 8.76 15.13
CA TYR A 108 -5.58 9.32 13.76
C TYR A 108 -6.24 8.41 12.74
N THR A 109 -6.59 7.17 13.11
CA THR A 109 -7.24 6.23 12.21
C THR A 109 -8.75 6.41 12.19
N LYS A 110 -9.36 6.08 11.06
CA LYS A 110 -10.82 6.07 10.93
C LYS A 110 -11.49 5.00 11.82
N THR A 111 -10.81 3.88 12.04
CA THR A 111 -11.33 2.74 12.81
C THR A 111 -11.10 2.90 14.31
N LYS A 112 -10.29 3.87 14.75
CA LYS A 112 -9.86 4.04 16.15
C LYS A 112 -9.14 2.82 16.72
N VAL A 113 -8.31 2.17 15.89
CA VAL A 113 -7.53 0.98 16.25
C VAL A 113 -6.06 1.18 15.88
N ASP A 114 -5.18 0.90 16.84
CA ASP A 114 -3.74 0.89 16.65
C ASP A 114 -3.32 -0.25 15.70
N ARG A 115 -2.28 -0.03 14.89
CA ARG A 115 -1.69 -1.12 14.10
C ARG A 115 -0.21 -0.90 13.84
N ILE A 116 0.50 -2.01 13.69
CA ILE A 116 1.87 -2.02 13.16
C ILE A 116 1.79 -2.21 11.64
N ILE A 117 2.63 -1.49 10.92
CA ILE A 117 2.84 -1.62 9.49
C ILE A 117 4.32 -1.93 9.27
N PHE A 118 4.62 -2.82 8.35
CA PHE A 118 5.99 -3.11 7.94
C PHE A 118 6.41 -2.18 6.79
N LEU A 119 7.68 -1.79 6.81
CA LEU A 119 8.28 -0.90 5.83
C LEU A 119 9.21 -1.71 4.92
N THR A 120 9.22 -1.34 3.63
CA THR A 120 10.23 -1.86 2.71
C THR A 120 11.57 -1.23 3.05
N GLU A 121 12.67 -1.92 2.72
CA GLU A 121 14.01 -1.41 3.02
C GLU A 121 14.31 -0.07 2.32
N GLU A 122 13.77 0.16 1.12
CA GLU A 122 13.91 1.47 0.46
C GLU A 122 13.20 2.60 1.22
N VAL A 123 12.02 2.33 1.81
CA VAL A 123 11.29 3.33 2.59
C VAL A 123 12.02 3.61 3.90
N ASN A 124 12.56 2.55 4.54
CA ASN A 124 13.40 2.65 5.72
C ASN A 124 14.58 3.63 5.49
N GLN A 125 15.31 3.45 4.37
CA GLN A 125 16.43 4.31 3.97
C GLN A 125 16.00 5.73 3.61
N GLN A 126 14.87 5.90 2.91
CA GLN A 126 14.33 7.21 2.56
C GLN A 126 13.90 8.00 3.79
N LEU A 127 13.31 7.33 4.80
CA LEU A 127 12.94 7.96 6.06
C LEU A 127 14.18 8.40 6.86
N LYS A 128 15.22 7.54 6.94
CA LYS A 128 16.51 7.92 7.55
C LYS A 128 17.11 9.15 6.87
N SER A 129 17.18 9.13 5.53
CA SER A 129 17.68 10.25 4.72
C SER A 129 16.87 11.55 4.92
N LEU A 130 15.54 11.45 5.02
CA LEU A 130 14.68 12.59 5.31
C LEU A 130 14.94 13.18 6.71
N LEU A 131 15.13 12.32 7.72
CA LEU A 131 15.45 12.77 9.09
C LEU A 131 16.81 13.46 9.13
N ASP A 132 17.82 12.92 8.47
CA ASP A 132 19.14 13.54 8.39
C ASP A 132 19.07 14.89 7.66
N TYR A 133 18.34 14.95 6.54
CA TYR A 133 18.08 16.21 5.84
C TYR A 133 17.37 17.21 6.75
N LYS A 134 16.34 16.80 7.49
CA LYS A 134 15.56 17.66 8.38
C LYS A 134 16.40 18.22 9.53
N HIS A 135 17.33 17.44 10.07
CA HIS A 135 18.17 17.78 11.22
C HIS A 135 19.60 18.18 10.84
N ARG A 136 19.85 18.50 9.57
CA ARG A 136 21.14 19.01 9.10
C ARG A 136 21.43 20.41 9.63
N THR A 137 22.71 20.74 9.74
CA THR A 137 23.16 22.11 9.96
C THR A 137 22.80 22.97 8.75
N ARG A 138 22.13 24.10 8.99
CA ARG A 138 21.72 25.03 7.94
C ARG A 138 22.04 26.46 8.31
N ARG A 139 22.38 27.26 7.30
CA ARG A 139 22.50 28.70 7.45
C ARG A 139 21.12 29.31 7.64
N VAL A 140 20.92 30.03 8.73
CA VAL A 140 19.68 30.75 9.04
C VAL A 140 20.00 32.24 9.10
N CYS A 141 19.21 33.02 8.36
CA CYS A 141 19.28 34.47 8.40
C CYS A 141 18.00 34.98 9.07
N HIS A 142 18.15 35.76 10.13
CA HIS A 142 17.01 36.37 10.82
C HIS A 142 17.40 37.77 11.30
N GLN A 143 16.40 38.64 11.44
CA GLN A 143 16.62 39.96 12.00
C GLN A 143 16.62 39.88 13.52
N ASP A 144 17.62 40.50 14.12
CA ASP A 144 17.62 40.76 15.55
C ASP A 144 16.46 41.71 15.88
N LYS A 145 15.62 41.30 16.83
CA LYS A 145 14.46 42.09 17.26
C LYS A 145 14.86 43.34 18.05
N GLN A 146 16.06 43.37 18.63
CA GLN A 146 16.54 44.50 19.42
C GLN A 146 17.35 45.49 18.58
N GLU A 147 18.32 44.99 17.81
CA GLU A 147 19.23 45.83 17.04
C GLU A 147 18.83 46.04 15.57
N GLY A 148 17.84 45.30 15.06
CA GLY A 148 17.40 45.36 13.65
C GLY A 148 18.44 44.82 12.65
N LYS A 149 19.60 44.33 13.11
CA LYS A 149 20.66 43.77 12.28
C LYS A 149 20.31 42.38 11.79
N THR A 150 20.70 42.07 10.55
CA THR A 150 20.58 40.71 10.00
C THR A 150 21.69 39.83 10.56
N ILE A 151 21.32 38.86 11.41
CA ILE A 151 22.24 37.86 11.94
C ILE A 151 22.19 36.64 11.02
N THR A 152 23.38 36.19 10.61
CA THR A 152 23.57 34.95 9.85
C THR A 152 24.35 33.96 10.69
N GLU A 153 23.79 32.79 10.93
CA GLU A 153 24.42 31.74 11.71
C GLU A 153 24.09 30.35 11.18
N TYR A 154 24.90 29.37 11.56
CA TYR A 154 24.67 27.97 11.25
C TYR A 154 23.99 27.29 12.44
N ARG A 155 22.74 26.90 12.27
CA ARG A 155 21.95 26.21 13.31
C ARG A 155 21.68 24.77 12.89
N ARG A 156 21.88 23.85 13.84
CA ARG A 156 21.42 22.45 13.73
C ARG A 156 20.15 22.28 14.56
N PRO A 157 19.00 21.91 13.97
CA PRO A 157 17.77 21.68 14.72
C PRO A 157 17.88 20.44 15.62
N ASP A 158 17.48 20.58 16.89
CA ASP A 158 17.37 19.44 17.81
C ASP A 158 16.43 18.36 17.26
N LYS A 159 16.80 17.09 17.44
CA LYS A 159 15.97 15.94 17.11
C LYS A 159 15.23 15.49 18.37
N LYS A 160 13.90 15.58 18.37
CA LYS A 160 13.07 15.03 19.44
C LYS A 160 12.22 13.89 18.92
N ASP A 161 12.12 12.84 19.72
CA ASP A 161 11.38 11.62 19.42
C ASP A 161 9.89 11.85 19.17
N THR A 162 9.32 12.90 19.76
CA THR A 162 7.93 13.30 19.56
C THR A 162 7.70 14.10 18.28
N ASP A 163 8.75 14.43 17.52
CA ASP A 163 8.60 15.27 16.34
C ASP A 163 7.93 14.52 15.18
N LEU A 164 6.99 15.19 14.49
CA LEU A 164 6.41 14.63 13.26
C LEU A 164 7.49 14.51 12.19
N VAL A 165 7.57 13.36 11.53
CA VAL A 165 8.61 13.06 10.53
C VAL A 165 8.58 14.08 9.38
N PHE A 166 7.38 14.41 8.88
CA PHE A 166 7.20 15.28 7.71
C PHE A 166 7.03 16.78 8.04
N ALA A 167 7.07 17.17 9.32
CA ALA A 167 6.98 18.59 9.69
C ALA A 167 8.33 19.31 9.52
N VAL A 168 8.32 20.46 8.85
CA VAL A 168 9.49 21.37 8.78
C VAL A 168 9.56 22.25 10.03
N TYR A 169 8.40 22.76 10.45
CA TYR A 169 8.18 23.48 11.69
C TYR A 169 6.91 22.91 12.32
N GLN A 170 6.89 22.79 13.64
CA GLN A 170 5.71 22.32 14.36
C GLN A 170 5.60 22.97 15.73
N ASN A 171 4.36 23.15 16.17
CA ASN A 171 4.09 23.38 17.58
C ASN A 171 4.38 22.07 18.33
N ARG A 172 5.36 22.11 19.24
CA ARG A 172 5.79 20.93 20.01
C ARG A 172 4.70 20.40 20.95
N ASN A 173 3.76 21.24 21.36
CA ASN A 173 2.69 20.85 22.28
C ASN A 173 1.50 20.25 21.53
N THR A 174 1.17 20.80 20.36
CA THR A 174 0.00 20.40 19.56
C THR A 174 0.37 20.26 18.08
N PRO A 175 1.05 19.17 17.70
CA PRO A 175 1.38 18.93 16.30
C PRO A 175 0.09 18.73 15.48
N ASN A 176 -0.05 19.46 14.37
CA ASN A 176 -1.21 19.38 13.48
C ASN A 176 -0.83 18.80 12.10
N PRO A 177 -1.12 17.52 11.84
CA PRO A 177 -0.87 16.88 10.55
C PRO A 177 -1.70 17.43 9.39
N ASP A 178 -2.85 18.06 9.64
CA ASP A 178 -3.75 18.54 8.57
C ASP A 178 -3.11 19.67 7.75
N CYS A 179 -2.35 20.56 8.39
CA CYS A 179 -1.62 21.60 7.68
C CYS A 179 -0.55 21.02 6.75
N LEU A 180 0.08 19.91 7.14
CA LEU A 180 1.04 19.20 6.29
C LEU A 180 0.34 18.56 5.09
N TYR A 181 -0.87 18.05 5.29
CA TYR A 181 -1.66 17.45 4.22
C TYR A 181 -1.96 18.47 3.13
N ASP A 182 -2.37 19.68 3.48
CA ASP A 182 -2.67 20.72 2.49
C ASP A 182 -1.43 21.12 1.67
N ASP A 183 -0.28 21.29 2.33
CA ASP A 183 0.99 21.65 1.70
C ASP A 183 1.49 20.56 0.74
N LEU A 184 1.55 19.31 1.22
CA LEU A 184 2.03 18.18 0.42
C LEU A 184 1.03 17.79 -0.67
N SER A 185 -0.27 17.91 -0.44
CA SER A 185 -1.29 17.67 -1.47
C SER A 185 -1.20 18.69 -2.61
N LYS A 186 -0.95 19.97 -2.29
CA LYS A 186 -0.72 21.02 -3.31
C LYS A 186 0.58 20.75 -4.08
N SER A 187 1.64 20.35 -3.39
CA SER A 187 2.93 20.02 -4.01
C SER A 187 2.84 18.78 -4.90
N PHE A 188 2.07 17.77 -4.48
CA PHE A 188 1.75 16.60 -5.28
C PHE A 188 0.95 16.95 -6.52
N ALA A 189 -0.08 17.79 -6.38
CA ALA A 189 -0.88 18.27 -7.51
C ALA A 189 -0.01 18.96 -8.57
N LYS A 190 0.93 19.83 -8.16
CA LYS A 190 1.89 20.46 -9.08
C LYS A 190 2.82 19.44 -9.76
N THR A 191 3.19 18.38 -9.04
CA THR A 191 4.03 17.31 -9.62
C THR A 191 3.26 16.54 -10.68
N LEU A 192 1.99 16.20 -10.44
CA LEU A 192 1.14 15.56 -11.44
C LEU A 192 0.95 16.44 -12.69
N ASP A 193 0.80 17.76 -12.51
CA ASP A 193 0.71 18.68 -13.64
C ASP A 193 2.01 18.69 -14.47
N ARG A 194 3.18 18.64 -13.81
CA ARG A 194 4.49 18.55 -14.48
C ARG A 194 4.71 17.21 -15.18
N SER A 195 4.15 16.12 -14.66
CA SER A 195 4.28 14.77 -15.23
C SER A 195 3.26 14.45 -16.31
N GLY A 196 2.45 15.42 -16.75
CA GLY A 196 1.37 15.18 -17.70
C GLY A 196 0.23 14.28 -17.17
N LYS A 197 0.17 14.01 -15.86
CA LYS A 197 -0.85 13.18 -15.19
C LYS A 197 -1.80 14.02 -14.33
N GLY A 198 -1.96 15.28 -14.71
CA GLY A 198 -2.75 16.28 -14.00
C GLY A 198 -4.27 16.20 -14.23
N ASP A 199 -4.73 15.23 -15.01
CA ASP A 199 -6.11 15.17 -15.49
C ASP A 199 -7.15 15.13 -14.37
N ARG A 200 -8.30 15.70 -14.68
CA ARG A 200 -9.46 15.81 -13.79
C ARG A 200 -10.53 14.82 -14.22
N GLU A 201 -11.40 14.47 -13.27
CA GLU A 201 -12.52 13.58 -13.55
C GLU A 201 -13.58 14.33 -14.40
N ASP A 202 -14.02 13.75 -15.53
CA ASP A 202 -15.07 14.35 -16.37
C ASP A 202 -16.37 14.64 -15.60
N SER A 203 -16.71 13.74 -14.66
CA SER A 203 -17.91 13.88 -13.83
C SER A 203 -17.79 14.94 -12.74
N ASN A 204 -16.57 15.31 -12.37
CA ASN A 204 -16.33 16.31 -11.34
C ASN A 204 -14.98 16.99 -11.60
N PRO A 205 -14.97 18.13 -12.32
CA PRO A 205 -13.73 18.81 -12.66
C PRO A 205 -12.99 19.34 -11.43
N ARG A 206 -13.59 19.33 -10.22
CA ARG A 206 -12.87 19.67 -8.99
C ARG A 206 -11.94 18.55 -8.51
N ARG A 207 -12.14 17.31 -8.97
CA ARG A 207 -11.38 16.14 -8.54
C ARG A 207 -10.38 15.73 -9.61
N ARG A 208 -9.15 15.43 -9.19
CA ARG A 208 -8.14 14.81 -10.04
C ARG A 208 -8.42 13.31 -10.19
N GLN A 209 -8.02 12.74 -11.33
CA GLN A 209 -8.07 11.29 -11.54
C GLN A 209 -7.10 10.58 -10.59
N ILE A 210 -5.88 11.09 -10.46
CA ILE A 210 -4.88 10.65 -9.50
C ILE A 210 -4.94 11.51 -8.23
N SER A 211 -4.96 10.86 -7.07
CA SER A 211 -4.96 11.49 -5.75
C SER A 211 -4.05 10.70 -4.80
N LEU A 212 -3.79 11.21 -3.60
CA LEU A 212 -3.04 10.45 -2.59
C LEU A 212 -3.71 9.11 -2.24
N HIS A 213 -5.04 9.01 -2.38
CA HIS A 213 -5.76 7.76 -2.17
C HIS A 213 -5.55 6.72 -3.29
N SER A 214 -5.01 7.13 -4.43
CA SER A 214 -4.70 6.21 -5.54
C SER A 214 -3.55 5.26 -5.18
N PHE A 215 -2.54 5.72 -4.43
CA PHE A 215 -1.47 4.85 -3.89
C PHE A 215 -2.02 3.76 -2.97
N ARG A 216 -2.97 4.11 -2.11
CA ARG A 216 -3.64 3.13 -1.26
C ARG A 216 -4.41 2.08 -2.06
N ARG A 217 -5.04 2.48 -3.18
CA ARG A 217 -5.70 1.51 -4.07
C ARG A 217 -4.67 0.58 -4.70
N PHE A 218 -3.55 1.11 -5.20
CA PHE A 218 -2.43 0.30 -5.70
C PHE A 218 -2.02 -0.77 -4.67
N VAL A 219 -1.62 -0.37 -3.46
CA VAL A 219 -1.19 -1.32 -2.42
C VAL A 219 -2.24 -2.39 -2.14
N LYS A 220 -3.50 -2.00 -1.97
CA LYS A 220 -4.58 -2.96 -1.70
C LYS A 220 -4.76 -3.94 -2.86
N THR A 221 -4.81 -3.44 -4.10
CA THR A 221 -4.96 -4.26 -5.30
C THR A 221 -3.78 -5.20 -5.47
N THR A 222 -2.55 -4.69 -5.48
CA THR A 222 -1.33 -5.48 -5.64
C THR A 222 -1.24 -6.63 -4.64
N ILE A 223 -1.45 -6.37 -3.35
CA ILE A 223 -1.37 -7.42 -2.33
C ILE A 223 -2.53 -8.42 -2.45
N SER A 224 -3.73 -7.96 -2.82
CA SER A 224 -4.88 -8.86 -3.03
C SER A 224 -4.67 -9.78 -4.22
N ASP A 225 -4.09 -9.26 -5.31
CA ASP A 225 -3.82 -10.02 -6.54
C ASP A 225 -2.74 -11.09 -6.32
N LEU A 226 -1.83 -10.88 -5.36
CA LEU A 226 -0.87 -11.90 -4.89
C LEU A 226 -1.50 -12.98 -3.99
N GLY A 227 -2.83 -12.96 -3.78
CA GLY A 227 -3.56 -13.94 -2.96
C GLY A 227 -3.66 -13.58 -1.48
N TYR A 228 -3.18 -12.41 -1.05
CA TYR A 228 -3.14 -11.99 0.35
C TYR A 228 -4.26 -10.97 0.69
N ALA A 229 -5.50 -11.28 0.31
CA ALA A 229 -6.65 -10.38 0.44
C ALA A 229 -6.92 -9.94 1.90
N ASP A 230 -6.91 -10.86 2.87
CA ASP A 230 -7.12 -10.49 4.28
C ASP A 230 -5.95 -9.69 4.87
N PHE A 231 -4.71 -10.09 4.54
CA PHE A 231 -3.52 -9.34 4.95
C PHE A 231 -3.59 -7.92 4.41
N SER A 232 -4.00 -7.72 3.16
CA SER A 232 -4.12 -6.38 2.59
C SER A 232 -5.22 -5.53 3.23
N GLU A 233 -6.34 -6.11 3.69
CA GLU A 233 -7.34 -5.38 4.51
C GLU A 233 -6.72 -4.90 5.83
N TRP A 234 -5.99 -5.80 6.51
CA TRP A 234 -5.28 -5.47 7.75
C TRP A 234 -4.19 -4.40 7.53
N PHE A 235 -3.34 -4.59 6.53
CA PHE A 235 -2.17 -3.76 6.25
C PHE A 235 -2.56 -2.30 6.01
N ILE A 236 -3.63 -2.08 5.24
CA ILE A 236 -4.15 -0.73 5.01
C ILE A 236 -5.03 -0.22 6.16
N GLY A 237 -5.44 -1.05 7.13
CA GLY A 237 -6.29 -0.63 8.25
C GLY A 237 -7.75 -0.44 7.86
N HIS A 238 -8.32 -1.46 7.20
CA HIS A 238 -9.75 -1.66 7.10
C HIS A 238 -10.25 -2.54 8.26
N SER A 239 -11.56 -2.54 8.50
CA SER A 239 -12.15 -3.43 9.52
C SER A 239 -11.92 -4.91 9.21
N GLY A 240 -11.78 -5.27 7.92
CA GLY A 240 -11.37 -6.61 7.48
C GLY A 240 -12.26 -7.75 8.00
N SER A 241 -11.74 -8.96 7.90
CA SER A 241 -12.32 -10.14 8.54
C SER A 241 -11.96 -10.17 10.02
N THR A 242 -12.94 -10.45 10.90
CA THR A 242 -12.71 -10.65 12.34
C THR A 242 -11.98 -11.95 12.66
N TYR A 243 -11.90 -12.87 11.71
CA TYR A 243 -11.28 -14.19 11.89
C TYR A 243 -9.79 -14.21 11.53
N TRP A 244 -9.32 -13.21 10.77
CA TRP A 244 -7.92 -13.12 10.40
C TRP A 244 -7.10 -12.53 11.56
N THR A 245 -6.53 -13.40 12.37
CA THR A 245 -5.87 -13.06 13.65
C THR A 245 -4.43 -13.56 13.72
N LYS A 246 -3.70 -13.48 12.60
CA LYS A 246 -2.29 -13.91 12.51
C LYS A 246 -1.38 -13.17 13.48
N LYS A 247 -0.34 -13.83 13.99
CA LYS A 247 0.69 -13.21 14.84
C LYS A 247 1.58 -12.28 14.01
N ASP A 248 2.16 -11.27 14.63
CA ASP A 248 2.98 -10.28 13.91
C ASP A 248 4.20 -10.90 13.21
N SER A 249 4.74 -12.01 13.72
CA SER A 249 5.80 -12.78 13.03
C SER A 249 5.32 -13.36 11.70
N GLU A 250 4.14 -13.99 11.67
CA GLU A 250 3.55 -14.52 10.44
C GLU A 250 3.19 -13.39 9.46
N LYS A 251 2.75 -12.24 9.99
CA LYS A 251 2.50 -11.06 9.16
C LYS A 251 3.79 -10.53 8.54
N ALA A 252 4.91 -10.55 9.27
CA ALA A 252 6.21 -10.16 8.75
C ALA A 252 6.69 -11.12 7.65
N GLU A 253 6.49 -12.43 7.80
CA GLU A 253 6.78 -13.43 6.76
C GLU A 253 5.98 -13.17 5.47
N ILE A 254 4.69 -12.84 5.58
CA ILE A 254 3.87 -12.45 4.43
C ILE A 254 4.43 -11.16 3.81
N PHE A 255 4.79 -10.17 4.63
CA PHE A 255 5.35 -8.91 4.16
C PHE A 255 6.62 -9.10 3.32
N LEU A 256 7.57 -9.92 3.79
CA LEU A 256 8.81 -10.19 3.07
C LEU A 256 8.57 -10.80 1.67
N LYS A 257 7.48 -11.56 1.49
CA LYS A 257 7.10 -12.11 0.18
C LYS A 257 6.55 -11.06 -0.78
N ILE A 258 5.87 -10.04 -0.27
CA ILE A 258 5.23 -8.99 -1.09
C ILE A 258 6.11 -7.75 -1.28
N GLU A 259 7.12 -7.55 -0.44
CA GLU A 259 8.03 -6.39 -0.46
C GLU A 259 8.58 -6.03 -1.86
N PRO A 260 9.02 -6.98 -2.70
CA PRO A 260 9.51 -6.67 -4.05
C PRO A 260 8.47 -5.97 -4.95
N TYR A 261 7.18 -6.26 -4.74
CA TYR A 261 6.07 -5.66 -5.50
C TYR A 261 5.74 -4.24 -5.01
N LEU A 262 6.17 -3.88 -3.81
CA LEU A 262 5.98 -2.58 -3.16
C LEU A 262 7.30 -1.77 -3.10
N THR A 263 8.31 -2.19 -3.87
CA THR A 263 9.61 -1.54 -4.01
C THR A 263 9.71 -0.86 -5.38
N PHE A 264 10.10 0.41 -5.43
CA PHE A 264 10.01 1.25 -6.64
C PHE A 264 11.34 1.78 -7.15
N LEU A 265 12.28 2.15 -6.27
CA LEU A 265 13.49 2.87 -6.66
C LEU A 265 14.67 1.93 -6.95
N ASN A 266 14.62 0.71 -6.46
CA ASN A 266 15.70 -0.28 -6.57
C ASN A 266 15.55 -1.19 -7.82
N VAL A 267 15.34 -0.57 -8.98
CA VAL A 267 15.08 -1.29 -10.25
C VAL A 267 16.19 -2.30 -10.57
N HIS A 268 17.47 -1.91 -10.41
CA HIS A 268 18.60 -2.82 -10.68
C HIS A 268 18.68 -4.01 -9.73
N GLN A 269 18.23 -3.87 -8.48
CA GLN A 269 18.18 -5.00 -7.56
C GLN A 269 17.03 -5.94 -7.91
N LEU A 270 15.89 -5.41 -8.34
CA LEU A 270 14.75 -6.18 -8.84
C LEU A 270 15.09 -6.91 -10.15
N GLU A 271 15.83 -6.27 -11.07
CA GLU A 271 16.30 -6.90 -12.31
C GLU A 271 17.24 -8.08 -12.03
N ARG A 272 18.19 -7.94 -11.09
CA ARG A 272 19.08 -9.04 -10.68
C ARG A 272 18.31 -10.18 -10.04
N GLN A 273 17.41 -9.87 -9.10
CA GLN A 273 16.58 -10.89 -8.46
C GLN A 273 15.66 -11.59 -9.48
N GLY A 274 15.13 -10.86 -10.46
CA GLY A 274 14.34 -11.41 -11.55
C GLY A 274 15.15 -12.39 -12.41
N ALA A 275 16.38 -12.03 -12.77
CA ALA A 275 17.29 -12.92 -13.48
C ALA A 275 17.61 -14.19 -12.67
N ASP A 276 17.93 -14.05 -11.37
CA ASP A 276 18.20 -15.20 -10.49
C ASP A 276 16.98 -16.13 -10.34
N ILE A 277 15.77 -15.56 -10.27
CA ILE A 277 14.52 -16.34 -10.21
C ILE A 277 14.31 -17.08 -11.53
N GLN A 278 14.51 -16.41 -12.66
CA GLN A 278 14.36 -17.03 -13.97
C GLN A 278 15.31 -18.23 -14.13
N THR A 279 16.57 -18.09 -13.71
CA THR A 279 17.54 -19.20 -13.70
C THR A 279 17.07 -20.36 -12.82
N LYS A 280 16.56 -20.09 -11.60
CA LYS A 280 16.02 -21.16 -10.73
C LYS A 280 14.79 -21.85 -11.30
N VAL A 281 13.92 -21.11 -12.00
CA VAL A 281 12.75 -21.68 -12.67
C VAL A 281 13.20 -22.63 -13.78
N GLU A 282 14.15 -22.21 -14.61
CA GLU A 282 14.73 -23.04 -15.66
C GLU A 282 15.38 -24.32 -15.10
N GLU A 283 16.14 -24.21 -14.01
CA GLU A 283 16.72 -25.37 -13.32
C GLU A 283 15.64 -26.35 -12.80
N LEU A 284 14.57 -25.83 -12.19
CA LEU A 284 13.46 -26.64 -11.70
C LEU A 284 12.68 -27.31 -12.84
N GLU A 285 12.50 -26.62 -13.96
CA GLU A 285 11.87 -27.18 -15.17
C GLU A 285 12.72 -28.31 -15.75
N GLN A 286 14.04 -28.12 -15.86
CA GLN A 286 14.97 -29.16 -16.30
C GLN A 286 14.95 -30.38 -15.37
N LEU A 287 14.96 -30.16 -14.05
CA LEU A 287 14.90 -31.23 -13.06
C LEU A 287 13.57 -32.00 -13.16
N ASN A 288 12.44 -31.30 -13.30
CA ASN A 288 11.13 -31.91 -13.48
C ASN A 288 11.05 -32.72 -14.78
N GLN A 289 11.63 -32.21 -15.86
CA GLN A 289 11.68 -32.95 -17.13
C GLN A 289 12.51 -34.21 -16.99
N SER A 290 13.69 -34.13 -16.37
CA SER A 290 14.53 -35.29 -16.08
C SER A 290 13.84 -36.31 -15.16
N MET A 291 13.05 -35.86 -14.18
CA MET A 291 12.23 -36.75 -13.36
C MET A 291 11.19 -37.49 -14.20
N ARG A 292 10.45 -36.77 -15.06
CA ARG A 292 9.45 -37.36 -15.96
C ARG A 292 10.07 -38.37 -16.93
N ASP A 293 11.24 -38.08 -17.48
CA ASP A 293 11.93 -38.99 -18.39
C ASP A 293 12.38 -40.27 -17.66
N ARG A 294 12.89 -40.15 -16.42
CA ARG A 294 13.23 -41.31 -15.58
C ARG A 294 12.01 -42.14 -15.22
N ASP A 295 10.88 -41.51 -14.90
CA ASP A 295 9.64 -42.22 -14.60
C ASP A 295 9.13 -42.97 -15.83
N LYS A 296 9.19 -42.36 -17.02
CA LYS A 296 8.86 -43.04 -18.28
C LYS A 296 9.77 -44.24 -18.56
N MET A 297 11.09 -44.11 -18.36
CA MET A 297 12.02 -45.23 -18.52
C MET A 297 11.75 -46.37 -17.53
N LYS A 298 11.34 -46.03 -16.30
CA LYS A 298 10.93 -47.05 -15.31
C LYS A 298 9.64 -47.74 -15.73
N ASP A 299 8.65 -47.00 -16.22
CA ASP A 299 7.40 -47.56 -16.71
C ASP A 299 7.66 -48.52 -17.89
N ASP A 300 8.52 -48.13 -18.85
CA ASP A 300 8.94 -48.98 -19.96
C ASP A 300 9.67 -50.24 -19.47
N ALA A 301 10.55 -50.11 -18.47
CA ALA A 301 11.26 -51.25 -17.88
C ALA A 301 10.32 -52.20 -17.11
N ILE A 302 9.32 -51.66 -16.39
CA ILE A 302 8.29 -52.42 -15.71
C ILE A 302 7.43 -53.17 -16.73
N ALA A 303 7.04 -52.52 -17.84
CA ALA A 303 6.30 -53.17 -18.92
C ALA A 303 7.11 -54.32 -19.53
N HIS A 304 8.39 -54.12 -19.82
CA HIS A 304 9.25 -55.17 -20.34
C HIS A 304 9.42 -56.36 -19.38
N LEU A 305 9.62 -56.09 -18.08
CA LEU A 305 9.68 -57.14 -17.05
C LEU A 305 8.35 -57.89 -16.92
N SER A 306 7.22 -57.19 -17.06
CA SER A 306 5.89 -57.79 -17.05
C SER A 306 5.71 -58.75 -18.24
N ASP A 307 6.13 -58.34 -19.45
CA ASP A 307 6.08 -59.20 -20.64
C ASP A 307 6.95 -60.46 -20.47
N GLN A 308 8.17 -60.32 -19.93
CA GLN A 308 9.05 -61.45 -19.64
C GLN A 308 8.45 -62.41 -18.60
N LEU A 309 7.76 -61.90 -17.58
CA LEU A 309 7.06 -62.72 -16.58
C LEU A 309 5.90 -63.50 -17.20
N ILE A 310 5.13 -62.89 -18.11
CA ILE A 310 4.05 -63.55 -18.85
C ILE A 310 4.63 -64.68 -19.74
N GLU A 311 5.77 -64.46 -20.40
CA GLU A 311 6.42 -65.49 -21.20
C GLU A 311 6.94 -66.66 -20.34
N LEU A 312 7.50 -66.38 -19.16
CA LEU A 312 7.95 -67.39 -18.22
C LEU A 312 6.79 -68.23 -17.66
N THR A 313 5.70 -67.58 -17.27
CA THR A 313 4.51 -68.28 -16.75
C THR A 313 3.86 -69.17 -17.81
N THR A 314 3.72 -68.70 -19.05
CA THR A 314 3.20 -69.53 -20.15
C THR A 314 4.09 -70.74 -20.45
N ARG A 315 5.42 -70.59 -20.35
CA ARG A 315 6.36 -71.72 -20.47
C ARG A 315 6.22 -72.71 -19.32
N LEU A 316 6.09 -72.25 -18.08
CA LEU A 316 5.86 -73.10 -16.90
C LEU A 316 4.56 -73.91 -17.04
N ASP A 317 3.45 -73.26 -17.40
CA ASP A 317 2.17 -73.92 -17.66
C ASP A 317 2.29 -75.01 -18.73
N SER A 318 3.09 -74.78 -19.77
CA SER A 318 3.31 -75.77 -20.84
C SER A 318 4.12 -76.99 -20.39
N ILE A 319 5.01 -76.81 -19.40
CA ILE A 319 5.81 -77.90 -18.82
C ILE A 319 4.96 -78.71 -17.84
N GLU A 320 4.17 -78.05 -16.98
CA GLU A 320 3.24 -78.73 -16.08
C GLU A 320 2.24 -79.60 -16.84
N ARG A 321 1.71 -79.11 -17.97
CA ARG A 321 0.81 -79.89 -18.86
C ARG A 321 1.49 -81.06 -19.56
N ARG A 322 2.83 -81.09 -19.66
CA ARG A 322 3.60 -82.22 -20.22
C ARG A 322 3.97 -83.28 -19.17
N GLN A 323 3.81 -82.96 -17.88
CA GLN A 323 4.12 -83.87 -16.77
C GLN A 323 2.88 -84.55 -16.17
N GLN A 324 1.67 -84.21 -16.65
CA GLN A 324 0.41 -84.94 -16.40
C GLN A 324 0.11 -85.92 -17.53
#